data_AF-A0A542XUZ2-F1
#
_entry.id   AF-A0A542XUZ2-F1
#
_cell.length_a   1.000
_cell.length_b   1.000
_cell.length_c   1.000
_cell.angle_alpha   90.00
_cell.angle_beta   90.00
_cell.angle_gamma   90.00
#
_symmetry.space_group_name_H-M   'P 1'
#
loop_
_entity.id
_entity.type
_entity.pdbx_description
1 polymer ?
#
loop_
_entity_poly.entity_id
_entity_poly.type
_entity_poly.pdbx_seq_one_letter_code
_entity_poly.pdbx_strand_id
1 'polypeptide(L)'
;MGVTTADDYRAFATREACGLSPAYERLASAVSRDADLLALIEGLPLAKRQPNLLFGVVRLLGGPVEDPAAFQAYVRANWPAIEVAVRARTTQTNEAARCAVLLPLLAALPQPLALLEVGASAGLCLYPDRYAYRYGSRLLGHGRPVLDCALTGIAPPARVPTVVWRAGLDLNPLDVTDADDFAWLDALIWPEHAHRRARLREAANVVAAEPPLLVRGDLVDDLPAVAALAPPEATLVVFHTTVLYQVPPRRRAAFVELVRGLPGNWIAAEAPKVLRYDRLPEPPDTGFHNVLALDGTPLAWAHAHGQAAAWFG
;
A
#
# COMPACT_ATOMS: atom_id res chain seq x y z
N MET A 1 1.89 -3.06 31.08
CA MET A 1 0.97 -4.10 30.58
C MET A 1 1.07 -4.05 29.06
N GLY A 2 1.29 -5.19 28.40
CA GLY A 2 1.37 -5.25 26.93
C GLY A 2 0.03 -4.91 26.30
N VAL A 3 0.05 -4.36 25.08
CA VAL A 3 -1.16 -4.11 24.30
C VAL A 3 -1.81 -5.47 23.99
N THR A 4 -3.10 -5.62 24.33
CA THR A 4 -3.84 -6.87 24.08
C THR A 4 -4.46 -6.88 22.69
N THR A 5 -4.84 -8.07 22.20
CA THR A 5 -5.61 -8.19 20.94
C THR A 5 -6.87 -7.33 20.97
N ALA A 6 -7.56 -7.30 22.12
CA ALA A 6 -8.75 -6.46 22.30
C ALA A 6 -8.45 -4.96 22.16
N ASP A 7 -7.31 -4.50 22.70
CA ASP A 7 -6.88 -3.11 22.58
C ASP A 7 -6.52 -2.75 21.13
N ASP A 8 -5.91 -3.67 20.37
CA ASP A 8 -5.63 -3.47 18.95
C ASP A 8 -6.93 -3.30 18.13
N TYR A 9 -7.94 -4.15 18.36
CA TYR A 9 -9.24 -4.00 17.70
C TYR A 9 -9.94 -2.70 18.10
N ARG A 10 -9.88 -2.29 19.37
CA ARG A 10 -10.45 -1.01 19.83
C ARG A 10 -9.71 0.19 19.22
N ALA A 11 -8.39 0.11 19.13
CA ALA A 11 -7.56 1.15 18.50
C ALA A 11 -7.88 1.27 17.01
N PHE A 12 -8.01 0.15 16.30
CA PHE A 12 -8.41 0.13 14.90
C PHE A 12 -9.79 0.77 14.71
N ALA A 13 -10.78 0.41 15.54
CA ALA A 13 -12.12 1.01 15.47
C ALA A 13 -12.07 2.54 15.61
N THR A 14 -11.37 3.03 16.64
CA THR A 14 -11.40 4.44 17.03
C THR A 14 -10.41 5.34 16.28
N ARG A 15 -9.36 4.77 15.68
CA ARG A 15 -8.29 5.54 15.04
C ARG A 15 -8.13 5.29 13.55
N GLU A 16 -8.46 4.09 13.08
CA GLU A 16 -8.28 3.71 11.66
C GLU A 16 -9.61 3.66 10.90
N ALA A 17 -10.63 3.00 11.46
CA ALA A 17 -11.92 2.87 10.80
C ALA A 17 -12.84 4.08 11.01
N CYS A 18 -12.71 4.76 12.16
CA CYS A 18 -13.54 5.92 12.52
C CYS A 18 -13.56 6.99 11.42
N GLY A 19 -14.76 7.34 10.97
CA GLY A 19 -14.96 8.33 9.90
C GLY A 19 -14.63 7.85 8.47
N LEU A 20 -14.10 6.64 8.32
CA LEU A 20 -13.69 6.05 7.03
C LEU A 20 -14.53 4.81 6.65
N SER A 21 -14.80 3.90 7.59
CA SER A 21 -15.67 2.74 7.40
C SER A 21 -16.52 2.48 8.65
N PRO A 22 -17.78 2.94 8.66
CA PRO A 22 -18.73 2.62 9.71
C PRO A 22 -18.91 1.11 9.95
N ALA A 23 -18.85 0.29 8.90
CA ALA A 23 -18.93 -1.16 9.02
C ALA A 23 -17.76 -1.72 9.85
N TYR A 24 -16.52 -1.42 9.45
CA TYR A 24 -15.33 -1.93 10.13
C TYR A 24 -15.16 -1.32 11.54
N GLU A 25 -15.60 -0.09 11.76
CA GLU A 25 -15.66 0.52 13.10
C GLU A 25 -16.57 -0.29 14.04
N ARG A 26 -17.79 -0.61 13.61
CA ARG A 26 -18.74 -1.41 14.40
C ARG A 26 -18.21 -2.82 14.65
N LEU A 27 -17.66 -3.47 13.62
CA LEU A 27 -17.09 -4.81 13.73
C LEU A 27 -15.94 -4.84 14.73
N ALA A 28 -14.96 -3.95 14.59
CA ALA A 28 -13.79 -3.94 15.46
C ALA A 28 -14.16 -3.62 16.91
N SER A 29 -15.11 -2.70 17.12
CA SER A 29 -15.67 -2.43 18.46
C SER A 29 -16.38 -3.66 19.06
N ALA A 30 -17.13 -4.43 18.27
CA ALA A 30 -17.79 -5.64 18.72
C ALA A 30 -16.79 -6.75 19.06
N VAL A 31 -15.82 -7.03 18.17
CA VAL A 31 -14.78 -8.04 18.39
C VAL A 31 -13.93 -7.70 19.62
N SER A 32 -13.62 -6.43 19.87
CA SER A 32 -12.87 -6.01 21.06
C SER A 32 -13.54 -6.33 22.40
N ARG A 33 -14.82 -6.72 22.38
CA ARG A 33 -15.63 -7.07 23.56
C ARG A 33 -16.10 -8.53 23.56
N ASP A 34 -15.70 -9.32 22.56
CA ASP A 34 -16.11 -10.71 22.41
C ASP A 34 -14.98 -11.66 22.85
N ALA A 35 -15.08 -12.16 24.08
CA ALA A 35 -14.03 -12.98 24.69
C ALA A 35 -13.74 -14.28 23.90
N ASP A 36 -14.76 -14.91 23.32
CA ASP A 36 -14.56 -16.17 22.61
C ASP A 36 -13.91 -15.96 21.24
N LEU A 37 -14.32 -14.91 20.51
CA LEU A 37 -13.66 -14.55 19.25
C LEU A 37 -12.22 -14.14 19.49
N LEU A 38 -11.96 -13.36 20.55
CA LEU A 38 -10.61 -12.99 20.93
C LEU A 38 -9.76 -14.24 21.24
N ALA A 39 -10.30 -15.23 21.94
CA ALA A 39 -9.60 -16.49 22.19
C ALA A 39 -9.24 -17.24 20.89
N LEU A 40 -10.15 -17.26 19.90
CA LEU A 40 -9.86 -17.82 18.57
C LEU A 40 -8.72 -17.06 17.87
N ILE A 41 -8.82 -15.72 17.82
CA ILE A 41 -7.82 -14.85 17.19
C ILE A 41 -6.46 -14.98 17.89
N GLU A 42 -6.44 -15.16 19.22
CA GLU A 42 -5.21 -15.33 19.99
C GLU A 42 -4.51 -16.67 19.74
N GLY A 43 -5.19 -17.65 19.15
CA GLY A 43 -4.57 -18.86 18.60
C GLY A 43 -3.72 -18.61 17.35
N LEU A 44 -3.88 -17.45 16.69
CA LEU A 44 -3.08 -17.06 15.53
C LEU A 44 -1.72 -16.46 15.95
N PRO A 45 -0.69 -16.53 15.09
CA PRO A 45 0.55 -15.80 15.29
C PRO A 45 0.26 -14.30 15.41
N LEU A 46 1.02 -13.58 16.26
CA LEU A 46 0.78 -12.17 16.55
C LEU A 46 0.59 -11.30 15.29
N ALA A 47 1.43 -11.51 14.26
CA ALA A 47 1.37 -10.78 12.99
C ALA A 47 0.06 -11.00 12.21
N LYS A 48 -0.70 -12.07 12.51
CA LYS A 48 -1.94 -12.47 11.83
C LYS A 48 -3.20 -12.08 12.59
N ARG A 49 -3.09 -11.38 13.72
CA ARG A 49 -4.25 -10.99 14.56
C ARG A 49 -4.92 -9.69 14.13
N GLN A 50 -4.42 -9.04 13.07
CA GLN A 50 -4.84 -7.71 12.65
C GLN A 50 -6.32 -7.68 12.22
N PRO A 51 -7.11 -6.66 12.63
CA PRO A 51 -8.52 -6.54 12.25
C PRO A 51 -8.75 -6.58 10.74
N ASN A 52 -7.96 -5.80 9.99
CA ASN A 52 -8.11 -5.72 8.54
C ASN A 52 -7.89 -7.06 7.82
N LEU A 53 -6.98 -7.91 8.33
CA LEU A 53 -6.74 -9.25 7.79
C LEU A 53 -7.92 -10.18 8.04
N LEU A 54 -8.44 -10.21 9.28
CA LEU A 54 -9.62 -11.01 9.62
C LEU A 54 -10.83 -10.58 8.79
N PHE A 55 -11.13 -9.28 8.73
CA PHE A 55 -12.28 -8.78 8.00
C PHE A 55 -12.14 -9.02 6.49
N GLY A 56 -10.94 -8.82 5.93
CA GLY A 56 -10.66 -9.17 4.54
C GLY A 56 -10.89 -10.65 4.24
N VAL A 57 -10.42 -11.56 5.11
CA VAL A 57 -10.64 -13.00 4.93
C VAL A 57 -12.12 -13.37 5.03
N VAL A 58 -12.86 -12.79 5.98
CA VAL A 58 -14.30 -13.04 6.09
C VAL A 58 -15.02 -12.57 4.83
N ARG A 59 -14.67 -11.40 4.28
CA ARG A 59 -15.21 -10.94 2.99
C ARG A 59 -14.86 -11.88 1.84
N LEU A 60 -13.61 -12.34 1.76
CA LEU A 60 -13.15 -13.27 0.73
C LEU A 60 -13.97 -14.56 0.73
N LEU A 61 -14.33 -15.06 1.91
CA LEU A 61 -15.14 -16.27 2.07
C LEU A 61 -16.67 -16.01 1.94
N GLY A 62 -17.07 -14.79 1.56
CA GLY A 62 -18.48 -14.40 1.38
C GLY A 62 -19.23 -14.16 2.70
N GLY A 63 -18.52 -13.99 3.81
CA GLY A 63 -19.10 -13.70 5.11
C GLY A 63 -19.59 -12.24 5.25
N PRO A 64 -20.55 -12.00 6.15
CA PRO A 64 -21.12 -10.67 6.37
C PRO A 64 -20.15 -9.78 7.13
N VAL A 65 -19.97 -8.53 6.69
CA VAL A 65 -19.14 -7.52 7.38
C VAL A 65 -19.88 -6.22 7.72
N GLU A 66 -21.18 -6.16 7.45
CA GLU A 66 -22.01 -4.97 7.72
C GLU A 66 -22.66 -5.01 9.10
N ASP A 67 -22.95 -6.21 9.60
CA ASP A 67 -23.63 -6.44 10.87
C ASP A 67 -22.72 -7.24 11.84
N PRO A 68 -22.42 -6.70 13.04
CA PRO A 68 -21.56 -7.37 14.00
C PRO A 68 -22.06 -8.73 14.48
N ALA A 69 -23.36 -8.90 14.72
CA ALA A 69 -23.89 -10.16 15.23
C ALA A 69 -23.82 -11.25 14.15
N ALA A 70 -24.16 -10.91 12.91
CA ALA A 70 -24.01 -11.80 11.77
C ALA A 70 -22.54 -12.16 11.51
N PHE A 71 -21.63 -11.18 11.60
CA PHE A 71 -20.19 -11.41 11.50
C PHE A 71 -19.69 -12.38 12.57
N GLN A 72 -20.02 -12.14 13.83
CA GLN A 72 -19.61 -12.99 14.96
C GLN A 72 -20.11 -14.43 14.81
N ALA A 73 -21.39 -14.60 14.44
CA ALA A 73 -21.98 -15.90 14.19
C ALA A 73 -21.28 -16.63 13.04
N TYR A 74 -21.03 -15.93 11.93
CA TYR A 74 -20.32 -16.49 10.78
C TYR A 74 -18.88 -16.91 11.13
N VAL A 75 -18.13 -16.08 11.86
CA VAL A 75 -16.75 -16.38 12.26
C VAL A 75 -16.68 -17.62 13.12
N ARG A 76 -17.57 -17.78 14.10
CA ARG A 76 -17.61 -18.98 14.96
C ARG A 76 -17.96 -20.23 14.16
N ALA A 77 -18.93 -20.15 13.26
CA ALA A 77 -19.38 -21.28 12.46
C ALA A 77 -18.32 -21.74 11.43
N ASN A 78 -17.46 -20.82 10.97
CA ASN A 78 -16.52 -21.07 9.87
C ASN A 78 -15.04 -20.95 10.28
N TRP A 79 -14.75 -20.93 11.59
CA TRP A 79 -13.40 -20.65 12.10
C TRP A 79 -12.31 -21.53 11.47
N PRO A 80 -12.47 -22.86 11.28
CA PRO A 80 -11.42 -23.68 10.67
C PRO A 80 -10.99 -23.19 9.28
N ALA A 81 -11.94 -22.76 8.43
CA ALA A 81 -11.63 -22.23 7.10
C ALA A 81 -11.02 -20.83 7.18
N ILE A 82 -11.54 -19.98 8.07
CA ILE A 82 -11.03 -18.62 8.30
C ILE A 82 -9.59 -18.67 8.81
N GLU A 83 -9.28 -19.55 9.76
CA GLU A 83 -7.95 -19.71 10.32
C GLU A 83 -6.93 -20.10 9.26
N VAL A 84 -7.25 -21.09 8.42
CA VAL A 84 -6.40 -21.50 7.29
C VAL A 84 -6.14 -20.31 6.36
N ALA A 85 -7.20 -19.58 5.98
CA ALA A 85 -7.07 -18.44 5.08
C ALA A 85 -6.28 -17.27 5.68
N VAL A 86 -6.48 -16.94 6.97
CA VAL A 86 -5.74 -15.90 7.69
C VAL A 86 -4.26 -16.26 7.79
N ARG A 87 -3.92 -17.52 8.08
CA ARG A 87 -2.52 -17.96 8.17
C ARG A 87 -1.80 -17.85 6.82
N ALA A 88 -2.49 -18.17 5.73
CA ALA A 88 -1.93 -18.14 4.38
C ALA A 88 -1.75 -16.73 3.80
N ARG A 89 -2.46 -15.71 4.29
CA ARG A 89 -2.53 -14.38 3.66
C ARG A 89 -1.94 -13.27 4.50
N THR A 90 -1.47 -12.22 3.84
CA THR A 90 -0.97 -11.01 4.48
C THR A 90 -1.68 -9.81 3.87
N THR A 91 -1.98 -8.80 4.70
CA THR A 91 -2.55 -7.53 4.24
C THR A 91 -1.57 -6.86 3.27
N GLN A 92 -1.96 -6.74 2.00
CA GLN A 92 -1.13 -6.12 0.95
C GLN A 92 -1.95 -5.03 0.23
N THR A 93 -2.01 -3.84 0.83
CA THR A 93 -2.71 -2.70 0.23
C THR A 93 -1.95 -2.20 -1.01
N ASN A 94 -2.40 -2.61 -2.20
CA ASN A 94 -1.86 -2.15 -3.47
C ASN A 94 -2.74 -1.02 -4.03
N GLU A 95 -2.30 0.23 -3.87
CA GLU A 95 -3.12 1.42 -4.16
C GLU A 95 -2.51 2.24 -5.30
N ALA A 96 -3.05 2.08 -6.52
CA ALA A 96 -2.60 2.79 -7.72
C ALA A 96 -2.60 4.31 -7.58
N ALA A 97 -3.50 4.88 -6.75
CA ALA A 97 -3.52 6.33 -6.52
C ALA A 97 -2.23 6.88 -5.90
N ARG A 98 -1.40 6.04 -5.27
CA ARG A 98 -0.09 6.47 -4.77
C ARG A 98 0.83 6.95 -5.89
N CYS A 99 0.62 6.53 -7.14
CA CYS A 99 1.34 7.11 -8.28
C CYS A 99 1.12 8.62 -8.40
N ALA A 100 -0.03 9.15 -7.97
CA ALA A 100 -0.33 10.58 -8.13
C ALA A 100 0.54 11.49 -7.25
N VAL A 101 0.99 11.00 -6.09
CA VAL A 101 1.93 11.73 -5.23
C VAL A 101 3.39 11.51 -5.66
N LEU A 102 3.69 10.38 -6.33
CA LEU A 102 5.02 10.09 -6.88
C LEU A 102 5.29 10.85 -8.19
N LEU A 103 4.25 11.11 -8.98
CA LEU A 103 4.37 11.62 -10.36
C LEU A 103 5.22 12.89 -10.49
N PRO A 104 5.13 13.91 -9.61
CA PRO A 104 5.95 15.11 -9.76
C PRO A 104 7.46 14.81 -9.64
N LEU A 105 7.87 13.87 -8.78
CA LEU A 105 9.27 13.43 -8.71
C LEU A 105 9.67 12.65 -9.95
N LEU A 106 8.88 11.63 -10.31
CA LEU A 106 9.18 10.77 -11.45
C LEU A 106 9.31 11.57 -12.76
N ALA A 107 8.45 12.57 -12.97
CA ALA A 107 8.49 13.42 -14.16
C ALA A 107 9.70 14.38 -14.20
N ALA A 108 10.31 14.67 -13.04
CA ALA A 108 11.45 15.58 -12.92
C ALA A 108 12.82 14.88 -13.04
N LEU A 109 12.87 13.56 -12.82
CA LEU A 109 14.09 12.76 -12.96
C LEU A 109 14.57 12.66 -14.43
N PRO A 110 15.85 12.35 -14.69
CA PRO A 110 16.35 12.12 -16.05
C PRO A 110 15.61 10.97 -16.74
N GLN A 111 15.04 11.23 -17.92
CA GLN A 111 14.24 10.26 -18.66
C GLN A 111 15.11 9.50 -19.68
N PRO A 112 14.76 8.24 -20.05
CA PRO A 112 13.63 7.45 -19.55
C PRO A 112 13.91 6.79 -18.19
N LEU A 113 12.86 6.27 -17.54
CA LEU A 113 12.93 5.62 -16.24
C LEU A 113 12.89 4.09 -16.34
N ALA A 114 13.66 3.45 -15.46
CA ALA A 114 13.55 2.04 -15.10
C ALA A 114 13.04 1.96 -13.64
N LEU A 115 11.80 1.51 -13.46
CA LEU A 115 11.13 1.51 -12.15
C LEU A 115 11.28 0.18 -11.44
N LEU A 116 11.76 0.20 -10.19
CA LEU A 116 11.82 -0.97 -9.30
C LEU A 116 11.05 -0.69 -8.01
N GLU A 117 9.87 -1.31 -7.85
CA GLU A 117 9.07 -1.18 -6.63
C GLU A 117 9.45 -2.25 -5.61
N VAL A 118 9.74 -1.85 -4.37
CA VAL A 118 9.91 -2.76 -3.23
C VAL A 118 8.59 -2.81 -2.44
N GLY A 119 8.08 -4.02 -2.21
CA GLY A 119 6.72 -4.22 -1.69
C GLY A 119 5.65 -4.06 -2.76
N ALA A 120 5.93 -4.51 -3.99
CA ALA A 120 5.12 -4.24 -5.16
C ALA A 120 3.72 -4.86 -5.12
N SER A 121 3.48 -5.91 -4.34
CA SER A 121 2.25 -6.69 -4.36
C SER A 121 1.93 -7.16 -5.79
N ALA A 122 0.86 -6.65 -6.39
CA ALA A 122 0.44 -6.89 -7.78
C ALA A 122 1.04 -5.90 -8.79
N GLY A 123 1.95 -5.01 -8.37
CA GLY A 123 2.67 -4.09 -9.24
C GLY A 123 1.85 -2.88 -9.71
N LEU A 124 0.69 -2.59 -9.11
CA LEU A 124 -0.18 -1.50 -9.59
C LEU A 124 0.50 -0.12 -9.60
N CYS A 125 1.52 0.12 -8.77
CA CYS A 125 2.22 1.40 -8.72
C CYS A 125 3.35 1.53 -9.76
N LEU A 126 3.66 0.47 -10.52
CA LEU A 126 4.68 0.45 -11.57
C LEU A 126 4.24 1.09 -12.90
N TYR A 127 3.03 1.63 -12.96
CA TYR A 127 2.40 2.13 -14.19
C TYR A 127 2.11 3.64 -14.20
N PRO A 128 2.99 4.51 -13.67
CA PRO A 128 2.70 5.94 -13.61
C PRO A 128 2.62 6.60 -15.01
N ASP A 129 3.16 5.95 -16.03
CA ASP A 129 3.09 6.33 -17.45
C ASP A 129 1.79 5.90 -18.13
N ARG A 130 1.03 4.96 -17.55
CA ARG A 130 -0.19 4.39 -18.14
C ARG A 130 -1.49 4.88 -17.50
N TYR A 131 -1.43 5.61 -16.39
CA TYR A 131 -2.61 6.19 -15.76
C TYR A 131 -2.87 7.63 -16.21
N ALA A 132 -4.04 8.14 -15.84
CA ALA A 132 -4.34 9.57 -15.94
C ALA A 132 -4.40 10.19 -14.55
N TYR A 133 -4.15 11.50 -14.47
CA TYR A 133 -4.03 12.23 -13.21
C TYR A 133 -4.80 13.52 -13.26
N ARG A 134 -5.57 13.80 -12.21
CA ARG A 134 -6.27 15.06 -12.06
C ARG A 134 -5.72 15.84 -10.87
N TYR A 135 -5.12 16.99 -11.15
CA TYR A 135 -4.62 17.93 -10.16
C TYR A 135 -5.40 19.25 -10.28
N GLY A 136 -6.47 19.38 -9.50
CA GLY A 136 -7.43 20.48 -9.66
C GLY A 136 -8.09 20.43 -11.03
N SER A 137 -7.96 21.50 -11.82
CA SER A 137 -8.49 21.58 -13.19
C SER A 137 -7.59 20.91 -14.24
N ARG A 138 -6.35 20.53 -13.89
CA ARG A 138 -5.39 19.96 -14.84
C ARG A 138 -5.54 18.44 -14.92
N LEU A 139 -5.75 17.94 -16.14
CA LEU A 139 -5.71 16.52 -16.48
C LEU A 139 -4.41 16.20 -17.21
N LEU A 140 -3.72 15.14 -16.80
CA LEU A 140 -2.49 14.62 -17.42
C LEU A 140 -2.64 13.13 -17.72
N GLY A 141 -2.00 12.68 -18.81
CA GLY A 141 -2.13 11.29 -19.26
C GLY A 141 -3.48 11.01 -19.93
N HIS A 142 -3.59 9.83 -20.54
CA HIS A 142 -4.77 9.43 -21.31
C HIS A 142 -5.34 8.06 -20.91
N GLY A 143 -4.70 7.38 -19.96
CA GLY A 143 -5.13 6.06 -19.53
C GLY A 143 -6.14 6.08 -18.38
N ARG A 144 -6.34 4.90 -17.78
CA ARG A 144 -7.24 4.68 -16.64
C ARG A 144 -6.52 3.85 -15.59
N PRO A 145 -6.83 4.03 -14.29
CA PRO A 145 -7.79 4.98 -13.74
C PRO A 145 -7.36 6.45 -13.86
N VAL A 146 -8.32 7.37 -13.71
CA VAL A 146 -8.03 8.78 -13.42
C VAL A 146 -7.79 8.89 -11.92
N LEU A 147 -6.60 9.34 -11.55
CA LEU A 147 -6.15 9.48 -10.17
C LEU A 147 -6.23 10.94 -9.74
N ASP A 148 -7.27 11.28 -8.99
CA ASP A 148 -7.42 12.61 -8.40
C ASP A 148 -6.46 12.80 -7.22
N CYS A 149 -5.70 13.90 -7.23
CA CYS A 149 -4.79 14.26 -6.16
C CYS A 149 -4.73 15.79 -5.99
N ALA A 150 -4.84 16.25 -4.75
CA ALA A 150 -4.56 17.64 -4.40
C ALA A 150 -3.05 17.86 -4.25
N LEU A 151 -2.46 18.82 -4.95
CA LEU A 151 -1.07 19.23 -4.76
C LEU A 151 -1.02 20.62 -4.14
N THR A 152 -0.16 20.80 -3.14
CA THR A 152 0.13 22.08 -2.51
C THR A 152 1.64 22.26 -2.43
N GLY A 153 2.13 23.49 -2.59
CA GLY A 153 3.57 23.80 -2.56
C GLY A 153 4.34 23.47 -3.84
N ILE A 154 3.70 22.89 -4.86
CA ILE A 154 4.29 22.64 -6.18
C ILE A 154 3.24 22.81 -7.28
N ALA A 155 3.68 23.17 -8.49
CA ALA A 155 2.85 23.09 -9.67
C ALA A 155 2.68 21.61 -10.12
N PRO A 156 1.51 21.20 -10.64
CA PRO A 156 1.38 19.88 -11.24
C PRO A 156 2.37 19.68 -12.40
N PRO A 157 2.89 18.45 -12.60
CA PRO A 157 3.92 18.18 -13.60
C PRO A 157 3.44 18.49 -15.03
N ALA A 158 4.39 18.70 -15.94
CA ALA A 158 4.07 19.04 -17.34
C ALA A 158 3.54 17.85 -18.15
N ARG A 159 4.03 16.65 -17.81
CA ARG A 159 3.83 15.39 -18.54
C ARG A 159 3.89 14.20 -17.57
N VAL A 160 3.38 13.05 -18.01
CA VAL A 160 3.68 11.75 -17.38
C VAL A 160 5.12 11.32 -17.72
N PRO A 161 5.78 10.49 -16.88
CA PRO A 161 7.13 10.01 -17.17
C PRO A 161 7.16 9.04 -18.37
N THR A 162 8.34 8.86 -18.95
CA THR A 162 8.60 7.79 -19.92
C THR A 162 9.23 6.63 -19.19
N VAL A 163 8.47 5.54 -19.02
CA VAL A 163 8.93 4.31 -18.37
C VAL A 163 9.24 3.28 -19.45
N VAL A 164 10.47 2.75 -19.46
CA VAL A 164 10.92 1.75 -20.46
C VAL A 164 11.17 0.39 -19.83
N TRP A 165 11.20 0.31 -18.50
CA TRP A 165 11.39 -0.92 -17.76
C TRP A 165 10.68 -0.83 -16.41
N ARG A 166 10.05 -1.93 -15.99
CA ARG A 166 9.30 -2.01 -14.72
C ARG A 166 9.48 -3.38 -14.07
N ALA A 167 9.87 -3.39 -12.81
CA ALA A 167 9.97 -4.60 -11.99
C ALA A 167 9.49 -4.35 -10.56
N GLY A 168 8.96 -5.39 -9.93
CA GLY A 168 8.55 -5.39 -8.53
C GLY A 168 9.26 -6.47 -7.75
N LEU A 169 9.68 -6.16 -6.53
CA LEU A 169 10.24 -7.10 -5.57
C LEU A 169 9.30 -7.17 -4.36
N ASP A 170 8.75 -8.35 -4.08
CA ASP A 170 7.81 -8.56 -2.97
C ASP A 170 8.02 -9.95 -2.35
N LEU A 171 7.72 -10.11 -1.06
CA LEU A 171 7.76 -11.42 -0.40
C LEU A 171 6.63 -12.35 -0.87
N ASN A 172 5.51 -11.75 -1.30
CA ASN A 172 4.33 -12.44 -1.79
C ASN A 172 3.73 -11.67 -2.98
N PRO A 173 4.40 -11.66 -4.16
CA PRO A 173 3.83 -11.02 -5.34
C PRO A 173 2.50 -11.67 -5.69
N LEU A 174 1.54 -10.85 -6.13
CA LEU A 174 0.19 -11.26 -6.51
C LEU A 174 0.01 -11.11 -8.03
N ASP A 175 -0.71 -12.04 -8.65
CA ASP A 175 -1.04 -11.99 -10.06
C ASP A 175 -2.46 -11.46 -10.27
N VAL A 176 -2.60 -10.29 -10.89
CA VAL A 176 -3.92 -9.70 -11.17
C VAL A 176 -4.77 -10.51 -12.15
N THR A 177 -4.15 -11.44 -12.90
CA THR A 177 -4.84 -12.34 -13.84
C THR A 177 -5.33 -13.62 -13.17
N ASP A 178 -4.80 -13.93 -11.98
CA ASP A 178 -5.31 -15.01 -11.15
C ASP A 178 -6.56 -14.54 -10.37
N ALA A 179 -7.61 -15.35 -10.42
CA ALA A 179 -8.91 -14.98 -9.86
C ALA A 179 -8.88 -14.92 -8.31
N ASP A 180 -8.08 -15.76 -7.65
CA ASP A 180 -7.99 -15.82 -6.20
C ASP A 180 -7.16 -14.64 -5.66
N ASP A 181 -6.08 -14.29 -6.34
CA ASP A 181 -5.27 -13.11 -6.01
C ASP A 181 -6.05 -11.82 -6.23
N PHE A 182 -6.79 -11.70 -7.35
CA PHE A 182 -7.66 -10.55 -7.60
C PHE A 182 -8.77 -10.45 -6.54
N ALA A 183 -9.42 -11.57 -6.21
CA ALA A 183 -10.44 -11.61 -5.16
C ALA A 183 -9.87 -11.20 -3.80
N TRP A 184 -8.62 -11.56 -3.49
CA TRP A 184 -7.94 -11.12 -2.27
C TRP A 184 -7.70 -9.61 -2.26
N LEU A 185 -7.21 -9.03 -3.37
CA LEU A 185 -7.03 -7.58 -3.50
C LEU A 185 -8.35 -6.81 -3.33
N ASP A 186 -9.46 -7.31 -3.92
CA ASP A 186 -10.80 -6.70 -3.74
C ASP A 186 -11.31 -6.86 -2.29
N ALA A 187 -11.05 -8.01 -1.67
CA ALA A 187 -11.43 -8.31 -0.29
C ALA A 187 -10.74 -7.39 0.75
N LEU A 188 -9.56 -6.84 0.42
CA LEU A 188 -8.86 -5.86 1.24
C LEU A 188 -9.44 -4.43 1.15
N ILE A 189 -10.30 -4.15 0.17
CA ILE A 189 -10.93 -2.84 0.02
C ILE A 189 -12.22 -2.77 0.83
N TRP A 190 -12.25 -1.87 1.82
CA TRP A 190 -13.35 -1.78 2.80
C TRP A 190 -14.74 -1.61 2.16
N PRO A 191 -15.82 -2.04 2.84
CA PRO A 191 -17.14 -2.15 2.23
C PRO A 191 -17.64 -0.86 1.58
N GLU A 192 -17.38 0.30 2.19
CA GLU A 192 -17.81 1.61 1.72
C GLU A 192 -16.95 2.16 0.57
N HIS A 193 -15.75 1.61 0.34
CA HIS A 193 -14.78 2.11 -0.62
C HIS A 193 -15.02 1.63 -2.06
N ALA A 194 -16.23 1.79 -2.57
CA ALA A 194 -16.61 1.39 -3.94
C ALA A 194 -15.72 2.05 -5.02
N HIS A 195 -15.32 3.31 -4.81
CA HIS A 195 -14.42 4.03 -5.71
C HIS A 195 -13.02 3.40 -5.77
N ARG A 196 -12.50 2.86 -4.66
CA ARG A 196 -11.22 2.15 -4.65
C ARG A 196 -11.31 0.80 -5.36
N ARG A 197 -12.45 0.09 -5.23
CA ARG A 197 -12.69 -1.14 -6.00
C ARG A 197 -12.76 -0.88 -7.50
N ALA A 198 -13.42 0.20 -7.93
CA ALA A 198 -13.44 0.61 -9.33
C ALA A 198 -12.01 0.91 -9.84
N ARG A 199 -11.22 1.65 -9.04
CA ARG A 199 -9.82 1.94 -9.34
C ARG A 199 -8.96 0.67 -9.44
N LEU A 200 -9.12 -0.28 -8.51
CA LEU A 200 -8.42 -1.57 -8.53
C LEU A 200 -8.70 -2.30 -9.85
N ARG A 201 -9.95 -2.38 -10.30
CA ARG A 201 -10.33 -3.02 -11.56
C ARG A 201 -9.67 -2.36 -12.76
N GLU A 202 -9.73 -1.02 -12.84
CA GLU A 202 -9.10 -0.28 -13.94
C GLU A 202 -7.58 -0.46 -13.95
N ALA A 203 -6.93 -0.39 -12.78
CA ALA A 203 -5.49 -0.56 -12.66
C ALA A 203 -5.05 -1.99 -12.97
N ALA A 204 -5.79 -2.99 -12.49
CA ALA A 204 -5.53 -4.41 -12.77
C ALA A 204 -5.62 -4.71 -14.27
N ASN A 205 -6.56 -4.08 -15.00
CA ASN A 205 -6.62 -4.23 -16.46
C ASN A 205 -5.37 -3.71 -17.16
N VAL A 206 -4.77 -2.62 -16.67
CA VAL A 206 -3.50 -2.09 -17.21
C VAL A 206 -2.37 -3.07 -16.95
N VAL A 207 -2.25 -3.59 -15.73
CA VAL A 207 -1.21 -4.55 -15.35
C VAL A 207 -1.36 -5.86 -16.13
N ALA A 208 -2.58 -6.39 -16.26
CA ALA A 208 -2.86 -7.60 -17.02
C ALA A 208 -2.51 -7.48 -18.51
N ALA A 209 -2.65 -6.28 -19.09
CA ALA A 209 -2.35 -6.03 -20.50
C ALA A 209 -0.85 -5.93 -20.80
N GLU A 210 -0.04 -5.46 -19.84
CA GLU A 210 1.41 -5.32 -19.97
C GLU A 210 2.10 -5.79 -18.68
N PRO A 211 2.11 -7.10 -18.35
CA PRO A 211 2.58 -7.58 -17.05
C PRO A 211 4.02 -7.16 -16.72
N PRO A 212 4.32 -6.72 -15.49
CA PRO A 212 5.66 -6.32 -15.09
C PRO A 212 6.48 -7.55 -14.68
N LEU A 213 7.79 -7.40 -14.55
CA LEU A 213 8.61 -8.43 -13.91
C LEU A 213 8.35 -8.41 -12.40
N LEU A 214 7.54 -9.32 -11.87
CA LEU A 214 7.35 -9.49 -10.43
C LEU A 214 8.25 -10.63 -9.92
N VAL A 215 9.15 -10.27 -9.01
CA VAL A 215 10.11 -11.20 -8.39
C VAL A 215 9.70 -11.42 -6.94
N ARG A 216 9.56 -12.70 -6.57
CA ARG A 216 9.45 -13.07 -5.16
C ARG A 216 10.83 -12.98 -4.51
N GLY A 217 10.98 -12.14 -3.49
CA GLY A 217 12.25 -12.01 -2.77
C GLY A 217 12.23 -11.04 -1.59
N ASP A 218 13.28 -11.09 -0.79
CA ASP A 218 13.53 -10.18 0.32
C ASP A 218 14.21 -8.90 -0.17
N LEU A 219 13.73 -7.78 0.35
CA LEU A 219 14.18 -6.44 -0.01
C LEU A 219 15.66 -6.12 0.30
N VAL A 220 16.32 -6.92 1.14
CA VAL A 220 17.77 -6.81 1.42
C VAL A 220 18.55 -7.83 0.60
N ASP A 221 18.08 -9.07 0.58
CA ASP A 221 18.85 -10.18 0.02
C ASP A 221 18.82 -10.20 -1.52
N ASP A 222 17.69 -9.81 -2.13
CA ASP A 222 17.44 -9.99 -3.56
C ASP A 222 17.45 -8.68 -4.38
N LEU A 223 17.31 -7.53 -3.71
CA LEU A 223 17.24 -6.21 -4.37
C LEU A 223 18.41 -5.93 -5.33
N PRO A 224 19.68 -6.22 -5.00
CA PRO A 224 20.80 -5.90 -5.90
C PRO A 224 20.72 -6.65 -7.23
N ALA A 225 20.29 -7.92 -7.18
CA ALA A 225 20.16 -8.75 -8.37
C ALA A 225 19.05 -8.22 -9.30
N VAL A 226 17.91 -7.81 -8.73
CA VAL A 226 16.81 -7.24 -9.52
C VAL A 226 17.16 -5.86 -10.07
N ALA A 227 17.82 -5.01 -9.28
CA ALA A 227 18.29 -3.70 -9.72
C ALA A 227 19.26 -3.78 -10.90
N ALA A 228 20.13 -4.80 -10.92
CA ALA A 228 21.08 -5.04 -12.01
C ALA A 228 20.42 -5.44 -13.36
N LEU A 229 19.13 -5.80 -13.35
CA LEU A 229 18.37 -6.09 -14.58
C LEU A 229 17.88 -4.82 -15.29
N ALA A 230 17.97 -3.65 -14.64
CA ALA A 230 17.55 -2.38 -15.23
C ALA A 230 18.44 -2.00 -16.44
N PRO A 231 17.87 -1.52 -17.55
CA PRO A 231 18.65 -1.09 -18.70
C PRO A 231 19.61 0.07 -18.36
N PRO A 232 20.90 0.01 -18.77
CA PRO A 232 21.89 1.02 -18.41
C PRO A 232 21.63 2.41 -19.03
N GLU A 233 20.83 2.48 -20.10
CA GLU A 233 20.40 3.72 -20.74
C GLU A 233 19.21 4.41 -20.05
N ALA A 234 18.63 3.78 -19.03
CA ALA A 234 17.50 4.31 -18.27
C ALA A 234 17.91 4.68 -16.84
N THR A 235 17.26 5.69 -16.28
CA THR A 235 17.46 6.07 -14.88
C THR A 235 16.75 5.05 -13.99
N LEU A 236 17.53 4.24 -13.27
CA LEU A 236 16.99 3.38 -12.23
C LEU A 236 16.37 4.22 -11.11
N VAL A 237 15.12 3.91 -10.77
CA VAL A 237 14.40 4.47 -9.63
C VAL A 237 13.89 3.32 -8.78
N VAL A 238 14.54 3.10 -7.63
CA VAL A 238 14.04 2.19 -6.61
C VAL A 238 13.03 2.96 -5.77
N PHE A 239 11.81 2.47 -5.62
CA PHE A 239 10.81 3.14 -4.82
C PHE A 239 9.98 2.18 -3.98
N HIS A 240 9.37 2.70 -2.93
CA HIS A 240 8.42 1.95 -2.12
C HIS A 240 7.39 2.86 -1.48
N THR A 241 6.19 2.32 -1.29
CA THR A 241 5.07 3.07 -0.72
C THR A 241 4.39 2.30 0.41
N THR A 242 4.56 2.76 1.65
CA THR A 242 3.90 2.20 2.84
C THR A 242 4.14 0.69 3.00
N VAL A 243 5.40 0.23 2.88
CA VAL A 243 5.76 -1.19 3.04
C VAL A 243 6.64 -1.40 4.28
N LEU A 244 7.53 -0.44 4.59
CA LEU A 244 8.59 -0.69 5.57
C LEU A 244 8.08 -0.87 7.00
N TYR A 245 6.84 -0.48 7.31
CA TYR A 245 6.22 -0.76 8.61
C TYR A 245 6.07 -2.26 8.89
N GLN A 246 5.99 -3.09 7.84
CA GLN A 246 5.90 -4.54 7.91
C GLN A 246 7.28 -5.20 8.07
N VAL A 247 8.35 -4.45 7.77
CA VAL A 247 9.72 -4.95 7.80
C VAL A 247 10.30 -4.81 9.22
N PRO A 248 10.90 -5.87 9.78
CA PRO A 248 11.56 -5.81 11.09
C PRO A 248 12.63 -4.70 11.14
N PRO A 249 12.81 -4.00 12.28
CA PRO A 249 13.69 -2.84 12.36
C PRO A 249 15.12 -3.07 11.86
N ARG A 250 15.72 -4.23 12.14
CA ARG A 250 17.08 -4.57 11.68
C ARG A 250 17.14 -4.74 10.15
N ARG A 251 16.17 -5.43 9.55
CA ARG A 251 16.06 -5.61 8.10
C ARG A 251 15.79 -4.27 7.41
N ARG A 252 14.96 -3.40 8.01
CA ARG A 252 14.70 -2.05 7.51
C ARG A 252 15.96 -1.18 7.50
N ALA A 253 16.77 -1.23 8.55
CA ALA A 253 18.04 -0.50 8.58
C ALA A 253 18.99 -1.01 7.49
N ALA A 254 19.14 -2.32 7.35
CA ALA A 254 19.97 -2.93 6.30
C ALA A 254 19.52 -2.53 4.89
N PHE A 255 18.20 -2.47 4.65
CA PHE A 255 17.63 -1.98 3.39
C PHE A 255 18.01 -0.54 3.08
N VAL A 256 17.88 0.36 4.07
CA VAL A 256 18.19 1.78 3.88
C VAL A 256 19.66 1.97 3.52
N GLU A 257 20.57 1.25 4.19
CA GLU A 257 21.99 1.28 3.84
C GLU A 257 22.24 0.72 2.43
N LEU A 258 21.58 -0.40 2.09
CA LEU A 258 21.71 -1.04 0.79
C LEU A 258 21.25 -0.14 -0.35
N VAL A 259 20.02 0.38 -0.28
CA VAL A 259 19.40 1.15 -1.37
C VAL A 259 20.12 2.46 -1.62
N ARG A 260 20.70 3.09 -0.57
CA ARG A 260 21.57 4.27 -0.71
C ARG A 260 22.87 3.98 -1.48
N GLY A 261 23.32 2.73 -1.49
CA GLY A 261 24.51 2.30 -2.22
C GLY A 261 24.24 1.84 -3.66
N LEU A 262 22.98 1.73 -4.07
CA LEU A 262 22.61 1.35 -5.43
C LEU A 262 22.76 2.53 -6.41
N PRO A 263 23.02 2.27 -7.70
CA PRO A 263 22.97 3.32 -8.71
C PRO A 263 21.54 3.84 -8.90
N GLY A 264 21.41 5.09 -9.32
CA GLY A 264 20.10 5.70 -9.60
C GLY A 264 19.55 6.51 -8.43
N ASN A 265 18.22 6.58 -8.35
CA ASN A 265 17.51 7.37 -7.34
C ASN A 265 16.65 6.46 -6.46
N TRP A 266 16.47 6.84 -5.20
CA TRP A 266 15.61 6.18 -4.24
C TRP A 266 14.46 7.10 -3.82
N ILE A 267 13.22 6.68 -4.12
CA ILE A 267 12.02 7.38 -3.65
C ILE A 267 11.37 6.60 -2.50
N ALA A 268 11.26 7.23 -1.34
CA ALA A 268 10.57 6.64 -0.19
C ALA A 268 9.26 7.39 0.09
N ALA A 269 8.16 6.66 0.25
CA ALA A 269 6.91 7.18 0.81
C ALA A 269 6.50 6.35 2.03
N GLU A 270 6.96 6.75 3.21
CA GLU A 270 6.77 6.00 4.46
C GLU A 270 6.33 6.90 5.61
N ALA A 271 5.61 6.32 6.56
CA ALA A 271 5.22 7.05 7.77
C ALA A 271 6.46 7.56 8.52
N PRO A 272 6.41 8.76 9.13
CA PRO A 272 7.58 9.38 9.79
C PRO A 272 8.12 8.57 10.98
N LYS A 273 7.29 7.70 11.57
CA LYS A 273 7.71 6.75 12.62
C LYS A 273 8.47 5.54 12.08
N VAL A 274 8.33 5.24 10.78
CA VAL A 274 8.91 4.06 10.10
C VAL A 274 10.28 4.39 9.54
N LEU A 275 10.38 5.51 8.81
CA LEU A 275 11.60 6.09 8.30
C LEU A 275 11.68 7.52 8.84
N ARG A 276 12.69 7.79 9.68
CA ARG A 276 12.81 9.04 10.43
C ARG A 276 13.65 10.04 9.64
N TYR A 277 13.25 11.30 9.71
CA TYR A 277 13.96 12.43 9.14
C TYR A 277 14.14 13.51 10.19
N ASP A 278 15.25 14.23 10.11
CA ASP A 278 15.48 15.38 10.96
C ASP A 278 14.60 16.55 10.50
N ARG A 279 13.86 17.15 11.44
CA ARG A 279 13.10 18.40 11.23
C ARG A 279 12.10 18.35 10.06
N LEU A 280 10.96 17.69 10.30
CA LEU A 280 9.81 17.76 9.41
C LEU A 280 8.88 18.92 9.80
N PRO A 281 8.27 19.63 8.84
CA PRO A 281 7.14 20.52 9.13
C PRO A 281 5.99 19.76 9.78
N GLU A 282 5.12 20.44 10.52
CA GLU A 282 3.89 19.82 11.02
C GLU A 282 3.04 19.26 9.85
N PRO A 283 2.40 18.10 10.01
CA PRO A 283 1.49 17.57 9.00
C PRO A 283 0.29 18.50 8.80
N PRO A 284 -0.29 18.56 7.59
CA PRO A 284 -1.36 19.48 7.27
C PRO A 284 -2.67 19.20 8.03
N ASP A 285 -2.88 17.94 8.44
CA ASP A 285 -4.05 17.49 9.21
C ASP A 285 -3.72 16.19 9.98
N THR A 286 -4.74 15.61 10.63
CA THR A 286 -4.62 14.37 11.41
C THR A 286 -4.70 13.08 10.57
N GLY A 287 -4.75 13.20 9.25
CA GLY A 287 -4.80 12.07 8.33
C GLY A 287 -3.52 11.23 8.33
N PHE A 288 -3.60 10.06 7.71
CA PHE A 288 -2.45 9.17 7.56
C PHE A 288 -1.51 9.71 6.48
N HIS A 289 -0.48 10.43 6.91
CA HIS A 289 0.56 10.97 6.03
C HIS A 289 1.85 10.15 6.07
N ASN A 290 2.39 9.90 4.89
CA ASN A 290 3.76 9.48 4.67
C ASN A 290 4.65 10.70 4.40
N VAL A 291 5.93 10.59 4.71
CA VAL A 291 6.94 11.50 4.19
C VAL A 291 7.36 10.98 2.82
N LEU A 292 7.15 11.78 1.78
CA LEU A 292 7.73 11.56 0.47
C LEU A 292 9.14 12.13 0.45
N ALA A 293 10.13 11.30 0.10
CA ALA A 293 11.53 11.68 0.07
C ALA A 293 12.22 11.17 -1.20
N LEU A 294 13.23 11.91 -1.65
CA LEU A 294 14.14 11.54 -2.74
C LEU A 294 15.57 11.46 -2.17
N ASP A 295 16.21 10.31 -2.33
CA ASP A 295 17.59 10.05 -1.87
C ASP A 295 17.82 10.43 -0.40
N GLY A 296 16.82 10.14 0.44
CA GLY A 296 16.82 10.46 1.86
C GLY A 296 16.54 11.92 2.20
N THR A 297 16.26 12.78 1.22
CA THR A 297 15.84 14.17 1.43
C THR A 297 14.31 14.24 1.49
N PRO A 298 13.71 14.64 2.61
CA PRO A 298 12.26 14.72 2.74
C PRO A 298 11.72 15.94 1.98
N LEU A 299 10.66 15.75 1.17
CA LEU A 299 10.17 16.77 0.22
C LEU A 299 8.69 17.13 0.41
N ALA A 300 7.87 16.20 0.87
CA ALA A 300 6.44 16.45 1.05
C ALA A 300 5.80 15.55 2.12
N TRP A 301 4.70 16.03 2.69
CA TRP A 301 3.68 15.16 3.29
C TRP A 301 2.81 14.60 2.17
N ALA A 302 2.64 13.28 2.10
CA ALA A 302 1.82 12.61 1.11
C ALA A 302 0.78 11.71 1.80
N HIS A 303 -0.49 11.88 1.47
CA HIS A 303 -1.55 11.04 2.01
C HIS A 303 -1.31 9.58 1.62
N ALA A 304 -1.48 8.63 2.56
CA ALA A 304 -1.10 7.23 2.38
C ALA A 304 -1.81 6.50 1.22
N HIS A 305 -2.94 7.05 0.75
CA HIS A 305 -3.70 6.56 -0.40
C HIS A 305 -3.62 7.46 -1.64
N GLY A 306 -2.70 8.43 -1.67
CA GLY A 306 -2.38 9.22 -2.86
C GLY A 306 -3.35 10.37 -3.20
N GLN A 307 -4.25 10.73 -2.29
CA GLN A 307 -5.28 11.75 -2.53
C GLN A 307 -4.78 13.20 -2.38
N ALA A 308 -3.66 13.41 -1.68
CA ALA A 308 -3.09 14.74 -1.49
C ALA A 308 -1.58 14.65 -1.22
N ALA A 309 -0.83 15.68 -1.63
CA ALA A 309 0.52 15.93 -1.16
C ALA A 309 0.80 17.42 -0.96
N ALA A 310 1.46 17.76 0.15
CA ALA A 310 1.88 19.10 0.53
C ALA A 310 3.41 19.18 0.59
N TRP A 311 4.01 19.90 -0.37
CA TRP A 311 5.45 20.04 -0.54
C TRP A 311 6.04 21.08 0.42
N PHE A 312 7.27 20.83 0.88
CA PHE A 312 7.90 21.62 1.94
C PHE A 312 8.48 22.98 1.49
N GLY A 313 8.60 23.22 0.18
CA GLY A 313 9.14 24.45 -0.38
C GLY A 313 10.60 24.32 -0.78
#